data_AF-A0A453F2N8-F1
#
_entry.id   AF-A0A453F2N8-F1
#
_cell.length_a   1.000
_cell.length_b   1.000
_cell.length_c   1.000
_cell.angle_alpha   90.00
_cell.angle_beta   90.00
_cell.angle_gamma   90.00
#
_symmetry.space_group_name_H-M   'P 1'
#
loop_
_entity.id
_entity.type
_entity.pdbx_description
1 polymer ?
#
loop_
_entity_poly.entity_id
_entity_poly.type
_entity_poly.pdbx_seq_one_letter_code
_entity_poly.pdbx_strand_id
1 'polypeptide(L)'
;MLEAIQTQKHGDAFYFWVRMDQDPRNHANQDFWSLCDAINAGNCRLAVLEAFQRMYGLQLDGDLNSLPRMPNDGDTWSVMQSWVMPTRSFLEFVMFSRMFVDALDAQMYDKHHQTGHCILSLHRDKHCYSGVLELIVNVWAFHSARRMVYVNPETGAMQEQHPLEGRRGQMSIQWFSYATLKSMDEDLAEEADADHPDRRWLWPQTGEVVWQGLYERERTMRQQEKERRKQQTKDKIQRMKKRARQKTIGRYIKPPSDDAGRLNDTRTDS
;
A
#
# COMPACT_ATOMS: atom_id res chain seq x y z
N MET A 1 1.65 18.29 21.06
CA MET A 1 1.10 17.36 20.03
C MET A 1 1.57 15.93 20.22
N LEU A 2 2.88 15.68 20.18
CA LEU A 2 3.45 14.33 20.38
C LEU A 2 2.93 13.64 21.64
N GLU A 3 2.91 14.36 22.77
CA GLU A 3 2.35 13.86 24.03
C GLU A 3 0.88 13.44 23.88
N ALA A 4 0.02 14.28 23.29
CA ALA A 4 -1.40 13.96 23.10
C ALA A 4 -1.63 12.72 22.22
N ILE A 5 -0.77 12.48 21.23
CA ILE A 5 -0.78 11.27 20.40
C ILE A 5 -0.31 10.06 21.21
N GLN A 6 0.81 10.20 21.93
CA GLN A 6 1.39 9.12 22.74
C GLN A 6 0.48 8.70 23.91
N THR A 7 -0.20 9.65 24.54
CA THR A 7 -1.14 9.40 25.64
C THR A 7 -2.55 9.08 25.14
N GLN A 8 -2.77 9.02 23.82
CA GLN A 8 -4.08 8.82 23.19
C GLN A 8 -5.17 9.73 23.77
N LYS A 9 -4.83 11.00 24.05
CA LYS A 9 -5.74 11.96 24.72
C LYS A 9 -7.08 12.11 23.99
N HIS A 10 -7.05 12.06 22.66
CA HIS A 10 -8.22 12.17 21.80
C HIS A 10 -8.60 10.82 21.14
N GLY A 11 -8.07 9.70 21.65
CA GLY A 11 -8.22 8.38 21.03
C GLY A 11 -7.68 8.36 19.61
N ASP A 12 -8.50 7.90 18.67
CA ASP A 12 -8.16 7.87 17.26
C ASP A 12 -8.58 9.17 16.56
N ALA A 13 -7.61 10.06 16.38
CA ALA A 13 -7.83 11.44 15.97
C ALA A 13 -7.03 11.84 14.73
N PHE A 14 -7.68 12.63 13.89
CA PHE A 14 -7.12 13.41 12.80
C PHE A 14 -6.80 14.81 13.33
N TYR A 15 -5.51 15.15 13.42
CA TYR A 15 -5.07 16.47 13.85
C TYR A 15 -4.70 17.32 12.64
N PHE A 16 -5.07 18.59 12.65
CA PHE A 16 -4.73 19.52 11.56
C PHE A 16 -4.50 20.95 12.08
N TRP A 17 -3.77 21.77 11.32
CA TRP A 17 -3.39 23.12 11.78
C TRP A 17 -3.60 24.24 10.76
N VAL A 18 -3.92 23.93 9.50
CA VAL A 18 -4.36 24.95 8.52
C VAL A 18 -5.85 24.79 8.30
N ARG A 19 -6.58 25.87 8.53
CA ARG A 19 -8.04 25.90 8.56
C ARG A 19 -8.62 26.43 7.26
N MET A 20 -9.69 25.79 6.79
CA MET A 20 -10.41 26.18 5.58
C MET A 20 -11.01 27.59 5.63
N ASP A 21 -11.53 28.00 6.79
CA ASP A 21 -12.12 29.32 7.01
C ASP A 21 -11.09 30.46 7.03
N GLN A 22 -9.80 30.13 7.12
CA GLN A 22 -8.68 31.09 7.07
C GLN A 22 -7.86 30.95 5.79
N ASP A 23 -8.27 30.06 4.88
CA ASP A 23 -7.57 29.84 3.62
C ASP A 23 -7.75 31.06 2.71
N PRO A 24 -6.67 31.67 2.20
CA PRO A 24 -6.78 32.80 1.29
C PRO A 24 -7.53 32.46 0.00
N ARG A 25 -7.61 31.18 -0.39
CA ARG A 25 -8.38 30.71 -1.56
C ARG A 25 -9.89 30.72 -1.30
N ASN A 26 -10.32 30.76 -0.04
CA ASN A 26 -11.72 30.75 0.37
C ASN A 26 -12.27 32.18 0.58
N HIS A 27 -12.29 32.98 -0.47
CA HIS A 27 -12.65 34.40 -0.39
C HIS A 27 -14.10 34.70 0.04
N ALA A 28 -15.01 33.73 -0.05
CA ALA A 28 -16.44 33.92 0.16
C ALA A 28 -17.03 33.04 1.28
N ASN A 29 -16.19 32.49 2.17
CA ASN A 29 -16.60 31.54 3.21
C ASN A 29 -17.49 30.43 2.63
N GLN A 30 -17.05 29.87 1.51
CA GLN A 30 -17.75 28.81 0.80
C GLN A 30 -17.83 27.56 1.66
N ASP A 31 -18.88 26.76 1.46
CA ASP A 31 -18.94 25.41 2.02
C ASP A 31 -17.84 24.51 1.44
N PHE A 32 -17.63 23.36 2.08
CA PHE A 32 -16.57 22.41 1.75
C PHE A 32 -16.52 22.05 0.25
N TRP A 33 -17.67 21.70 -0.33
CA TRP A 33 -17.72 21.23 -1.72
C TRP A 33 -17.57 22.39 -2.71
N SER A 34 -18.10 23.55 -2.36
CA SER A 34 -17.97 24.77 -3.15
C SER A 34 -16.52 25.26 -3.19
N LEU A 35 -15.77 25.22 -2.07
CA LEU A 35 -14.33 25.46 -2.08
C LEU A 35 -13.59 24.41 -2.92
N CYS A 36 -13.96 23.14 -2.79
CA CYS A 36 -13.33 22.08 -3.56
C CYS A 36 -13.43 22.33 -5.07
N ASP A 37 -14.60 22.74 -5.55
CA ASP A 37 -14.78 23.13 -6.95
C ASP A 37 -13.97 24.38 -7.29
N ALA A 38 -13.98 25.40 -6.45
CA ALA A 38 -13.24 26.64 -6.69
C ALA A 38 -11.74 26.41 -6.91
N ILE A 39 -11.12 25.53 -6.12
CA ILE A 39 -9.68 25.24 -6.22
C ILE A 39 -9.35 24.13 -7.25
N ASN A 40 -10.36 23.45 -7.82
CA ASN A 40 -10.18 22.36 -8.80
C ASN A 40 -10.96 22.62 -10.11
N ALA A 41 -10.90 23.86 -10.62
CA ALA A 41 -11.46 24.25 -11.92
C ALA A 41 -12.97 23.96 -12.10
N GLY A 42 -13.74 23.91 -11.01
CA GLY A 42 -15.18 23.65 -11.01
C GLY A 42 -15.59 22.18 -11.10
N ASN A 43 -14.64 21.24 -11.12
CA ASN A 43 -14.90 19.83 -11.44
C ASN A 43 -14.68 18.88 -10.25
N CYS A 44 -14.41 19.38 -9.04
CA CYS A 44 -14.11 18.50 -7.90
C CYS A 44 -15.28 17.58 -7.56
N ARG A 45 -16.48 18.12 -7.35
CA ARG A 45 -17.64 17.31 -6.96
C ARG A 45 -17.93 16.20 -7.95
N LEU A 46 -17.88 16.51 -9.25
CA LEU A 46 -18.07 15.54 -10.32
C LEU A 46 -16.98 14.46 -10.28
N ALA A 47 -15.71 14.86 -10.20
CA ALA A 47 -14.59 13.93 -10.17
C ALA A 47 -14.63 13.00 -8.93
N VAL A 48 -15.01 13.53 -7.76
CA VAL A 48 -15.18 12.71 -6.54
C VAL A 48 -16.36 11.77 -6.69
N LEU A 49 -17.48 12.23 -7.24
CA LEU A 49 -18.67 11.39 -7.45
C LEU A 49 -18.37 10.22 -8.38
N GLU A 50 -17.78 10.50 -9.54
CA GLU A 50 -17.43 9.49 -10.53
C GLU A 50 -16.38 8.52 -9.98
N ALA A 51 -15.37 9.01 -9.26
CA ALA A 51 -14.38 8.15 -8.60
C ALA A 51 -15.04 7.25 -7.54
N PHE A 52 -16.00 7.76 -6.77
CA PHE A 52 -16.73 6.96 -5.77
C PHE A 52 -17.62 5.90 -6.41
N GLN A 53 -18.35 6.24 -7.47
CA GLN A 53 -19.14 5.28 -8.25
C GLN A 53 -18.27 4.13 -8.74
N ARG A 54 -17.10 4.45 -9.29
CA ARG A 54 -16.18 3.45 -9.82
C ARG A 54 -15.51 2.63 -8.73
N MET A 55 -15.04 3.28 -7.66
CA MET A 55 -14.35 2.63 -6.54
C MET A 55 -15.27 1.65 -5.81
N TYR A 56 -16.51 2.05 -5.53
CA TYR A 56 -17.46 1.21 -4.76
C TYR A 56 -18.41 0.39 -5.66
N GLY A 57 -18.30 0.47 -6.99
CA GLY A 57 -19.20 -0.21 -7.92
C GLY A 57 -20.66 0.26 -7.83
N LEU A 58 -20.89 1.52 -7.47
CA LEU A 58 -22.21 2.10 -7.25
C LEU A 58 -22.75 2.74 -8.53
N GLN A 59 -24.02 2.50 -8.84
CA GLN A 59 -24.77 3.32 -9.78
C GLN A 59 -25.42 4.47 -8.99
N LEU A 60 -24.76 5.63 -8.97
CA LEU A 60 -25.37 6.86 -8.45
C LEU A 60 -25.98 7.63 -9.64
N ASP A 61 -27.18 8.20 -9.49
CA ASP A 61 -27.96 8.82 -10.57
C ASP A 61 -27.38 10.16 -11.11
N GLY A 62 -26.06 10.34 -11.09
CA GLY A 62 -25.39 11.61 -11.42
C GLY A 62 -25.74 12.75 -10.47
N ASP A 63 -26.59 12.50 -9.45
CA ASP A 63 -27.00 13.48 -8.48
C ASP A 63 -25.85 13.78 -7.51
N LEU A 64 -25.36 15.02 -7.52
CA LEU A 64 -24.34 15.51 -6.60
C LEU A 64 -24.76 15.41 -5.13
N ASN A 65 -26.07 15.30 -4.83
CA ASN A 65 -26.56 15.00 -3.47
C ASN A 65 -26.14 13.61 -2.97
N SER A 66 -25.66 12.74 -3.86
CA SER A 66 -25.13 11.41 -3.52
C SER A 66 -23.73 11.48 -2.91
N LEU A 67 -23.06 12.63 -2.98
CA LEU A 67 -21.76 12.82 -2.33
C LEU A 67 -21.89 12.74 -0.80
N PRO A 68 -20.85 12.27 -0.10
CA PRO A 68 -20.85 12.31 1.36
C PRO A 68 -21.11 13.73 1.88
N ARG A 69 -22.04 13.84 2.83
CA ARG A 69 -22.44 15.11 3.40
C ARG A 69 -21.31 15.72 4.23
N MET A 70 -20.90 16.93 3.85
CA MET A 70 -19.93 17.74 4.59
C MET A 70 -20.68 18.94 5.21
N PRO A 71 -21.00 18.93 6.51
CA PRO A 71 -21.84 19.95 7.13
C PRO A 71 -21.15 21.33 7.21
N ASN A 72 -21.98 22.37 7.29
CA ASN A 72 -21.58 23.73 7.64
C ASN A 72 -22.18 24.06 9.01
N ASP A 73 -21.57 23.51 10.06
CA ASP A 73 -21.98 23.60 11.46
C ASP A 73 -21.24 24.70 12.25
N GLY A 74 -20.46 25.53 11.56
CA GLY A 74 -19.64 26.60 12.13
C GLY A 74 -18.22 26.17 12.49
N ASP A 75 -17.91 24.87 12.42
CA ASP A 75 -16.55 24.35 12.53
C ASP A 75 -15.83 24.43 11.17
N THR A 76 -14.54 24.06 11.16
CA THR A 76 -13.66 24.21 9.99
C THR A 76 -12.99 22.91 9.56
N TRP A 77 -12.60 22.87 8.30
CA TRP A 77 -11.94 21.72 7.66
C TRP A 77 -10.44 21.92 7.51
N SER A 78 -9.70 20.82 7.35
CA SER A 78 -8.26 20.87 7.03
C SER A 78 -8.05 21.22 5.56
N VAL A 79 -7.04 22.04 5.29
CA VAL A 79 -6.54 22.33 3.94
C VAL A 79 -5.01 22.18 3.88
N MET A 80 -4.43 22.34 2.69
CA MET A 80 -2.99 22.36 2.39
C MET A 80 -2.19 21.16 2.91
N GLN A 81 -2.80 19.95 2.93
CA GLN A 81 -2.18 18.71 3.44
C GLN A 81 -1.53 18.86 4.84
N SER A 82 -2.10 19.76 5.65
CA SER A 82 -1.52 20.18 6.93
C SER A 82 -2.13 19.43 8.11
N TRP A 83 -1.88 18.12 8.12
CA TRP A 83 -2.48 17.18 9.08
C TRP A 83 -1.54 16.05 9.49
N VAL A 84 -1.89 15.37 10.59
CA VAL A 84 -1.25 14.13 11.03
C VAL A 84 -2.26 13.26 11.79
N MET A 85 -2.03 11.95 11.78
CA MET A 85 -2.88 10.97 12.46
C MET A 85 -2.03 9.79 12.98
N PRO A 86 -2.53 9.00 13.95
CA PRO A 86 -1.87 7.77 14.38
C PRO A 86 -1.62 6.81 13.22
N THR A 87 -0.56 6.00 13.31
CA THR A 87 -0.11 5.10 12.23
C THR A 87 -1.23 4.19 11.71
N ARG A 88 -2.10 3.68 12.59
CA ARG A 88 -3.23 2.85 12.19
C ARG A 88 -4.18 3.61 11.25
N SER A 89 -4.67 4.77 11.68
CA SER A 89 -5.53 5.64 10.87
C SER A 89 -4.85 6.07 9.57
N PHE A 90 -3.55 6.37 9.62
CA PHE A 90 -2.78 6.70 8.43
C PHE A 90 -2.80 5.58 7.39
N LEU A 91 -2.58 4.33 7.80
CA LEU A 91 -2.62 3.18 6.89
C LEU A 91 -4.03 2.96 6.30
N GLU A 92 -5.08 3.14 7.12
CA GLU A 92 -6.46 3.07 6.65
C GLU A 92 -6.76 4.16 5.61
N PHE A 93 -6.30 5.39 5.84
CA PHE A 93 -6.44 6.48 4.87
C PHE A 93 -5.64 6.23 3.60
N VAL A 94 -4.39 5.75 3.70
CA VAL A 94 -3.57 5.43 2.53
C VAL A 94 -4.23 4.36 1.66
N MET A 95 -4.77 3.31 2.28
CA MET A 95 -5.53 2.25 1.61
C MET A 95 -6.76 2.81 0.86
N PHE A 96 -7.54 3.68 1.51
CA PHE A 96 -8.63 4.39 0.86
C PHE A 96 -8.13 5.26 -0.31
N SER A 97 -7.12 6.10 -0.06
CA SER A 97 -6.63 7.09 -1.02
C SER A 97 -6.06 6.45 -2.28
N ARG A 98 -5.40 5.29 -2.18
CA ARG A 98 -4.83 4.62 -3.36
C ARG A 98 -5.89 4.05 -4.28
N MET A 99 -6.96 3.48 -3.71
CA MET A 99 -8.10 2.99 -4.49
C MET A 99 -8.88 4.14 -5.10
N PHE A 100 -9.05 5.23 -4.34
CA PHE A 100 -9.68 6.45 -4.84
C PHE A 100 -8.90 7.08 -5.99
N VAL A 101 -7.58 7.19 -5.89
CA VAL A 101 -6.71 7.72 -6.96
C VAL A 101 -6.74 6.82 -8.18
N ASP A 102 -6.71 5.50 -8.01
CA ASP A 102 -6.82 4.56 -9.13
C ASP A 102 -8.14 4.75 -9.89
N ALA A 103 -9.26 4.86 -9.17
CA ALA A 103 -10.58 5.12 -9.76
C ALA A 103 -10.63 6.48 -10.48
N LEU A 104 -10.03 7.52 -9.90
CA LEU A 104 -9.97 8.87 -10.46
C LEU A 104 -9.08 8.93 -11.73
N ASP A 105 -7.88 8.36 -11.68
CA ASP A 105 -6.94 8.32 -12.82
C ASP A 105 -7.57 7.56 -13.98
N ALA A 106 -8.20 6.41 -13.71
CA ALA A 106 -8.79 5.58 -14.76
C ALA A 106 -9.96 6.24 -15.52
N GLN A 107 -10.46 7.40 -15.07
CA GLN A 107 -11.45 8.21 -15.80
C GLN A 107 -10.82 9.37 -16.57
N MET A 108 -9.77 9.97 -16.00
CA MET A 108 -9.22 11.23 -16.48
C MET A 108 -7.91 11.06 -17.27
N TYR A 109 -7.26 9.90 -17.15
CA TYR A 109 -5.91 9.65 -17.65
C TYR A 109 -5.79 9.86 -19.16
N ASP A 110 -6.66 9.25 -19.97
CA ASP A 110 -6.49 9.28 -21.43
C ASP A 110 -6.54 10.70 -21.99
N LYS A 111 -7.53 11.49 -21.56
CA LYS A 111 -7.66 12.90 -21.97
C LYS A 111 -6.49 13.73 -21.46
N HIS A 112 -6.10 13.54 -20.20
CA HIS A 112 -4.96 14.24 -19.60
C HIS A 112 -3.65 13.92 -20.33
N HIS A 113 -3.39 12.65 -20.61
CA HIS A 113 -2.18 12.17 -21.26
C HIS A 113 -2.09 12.63 -22.72
N GLN A 114 -3.18 12.57 -23.47
CA GLN A 114 -3.21 12.96 -24.89
C GLN A 114 -3.09 14.48 -25.09
N THR A 115 -3.73 15.28 -24.23
CA THR A 115 -3.83 16.74 -24.43
C THR A 115 -2.88 17.55 -23.54
N GLY A 116 -2.32 16.94 -22.49
CA GLY A 116 -1.56 17.62 -21.44
C GLY A 116 -2.39 18.57 -20.56
N HIS A 117 -3.73 18.52 -20.67
CA HIS A 117 -4.64 19.37 -19.89
C HIS A 117 -5.32 18.56 -18.80
N CYS A 118 -5.23 19.05 -17.56
CA CYS A 118 -5.90 18.48 -16.41
C CYS A 118 -7.30 19.09 -16.28
N ILE A 119 -8.35 18.27 -16.14
CA ILE A 119 -9.72 18.78 -15.95
C ILE A 119 -9.93 19.49 -14.59
N LEU A 120 -9.08 19.18 -13.62
CA LEU A 120 -9.09 19.74 -12.27
C LEU A 120 -8.18 20.97 -12.12
N SER A 121 -7.51 21.41 -13.19
CA SER A 121 -6.63 22.58 -13.16
C SER A 121 -6.92 23.50 -14.34
N LEU A 122 -6.89 24.81 -14.11
CA LEU A 122 -7.05 25.82 -15.17
C LEU A 122 -5.78 25.95 -16.03
N HIS A 123 -4.68 25.33 -15.63
CA HIS A 123 -3.40 25.38 -16.30
C HIS A 123 -2.86 23.98 -16.58
N ARG A 124 -1.81 23.91 -17.42
CA ARG A 124 -1.04 22.67 -17.54
C ARG A 124 -0.41 22.35 -16.20
N ASP A 125 -0.77 21.21 -15.65
CA ASP A 125 -0.42 20.85 -14.28
C ASP A 125 0.18 19.45 -14.24
N LYS A 126 1.30 19.30 -13.51
CA LYS A 126 1.94 18.01 -13.27
C LYS A 126 1.33 17.29 -12.06
N HIS A 127 0.50 17.97 -11.28
CA HIS A 127 -0.10 17.50 -10.04
C HIS A 127 -1.63 17.53 -10.10
N CYS A 128 -2.18 17.03 -11.20
CA CYS A 128 -3.60 17.14 -11.56
C CYS A 128 -4.58 16.73 -10.43
N TYR A 129 -4.22 15.76 -9.59
CA TYR A 129 -5.10 15.23 -8.53
C TYR A 129 -4.82 15.82 -7.15
N SER A 130 -3.76 16.63 -7.00
CA SER A 130 -3.28 17.08 -5.69
C SER A 130 -4.32 17.90 -4.90
N GLY A 131 -5.04 18.81 -5.56
CA GLY A 131 -6.08 19.62 -4.93
C GLY A 131 -7.28 18.81 -4.43
N VAL A 132 -7.67 17.74 -5.13
CA VAL A 132 -8.70 16.81 -4.65
C VAL A 132 -8.18 15.99 -3.46
N LEU A 133 -6.94 15.50 -3.53
CA LEU A 133 -6.33 14.73 -2.44
C LEU A 133 -6.07 15.56 -1.18
N GLU A 134 -5.84 16.86 -1.34
CA GLU A 134 -5.75 17.83 -0.25
C GLU A 134 -7.03 17.81 0.62
N LEU A 135 -8.20 17.68 -0.01
CA LEU A 135 -9.49 17.81 0.65
C LEU A 135 -10.14 16.47 1.01
N ILE A 136 -9.91 15.40 0.24
CA ILE A 136 -10.59 14.11 0.44
C ILE A 136 -10.29 13.46 1.81
N VAL A 137 -9.17 13.82 2.44
CA VAL A 137 -8.86 13.38 3.81
C VAL A 137 -9.92 13.82 4.82
N ASN A 138 -10.56 14.99 4.61
CA ASN A 138 -11.64 15.46 5.47
C ASN A 138 -12.88 14.58 5.34
N VAL A 139 -13.22 14.20 4.10
CA VAL A 139 -14.33 13.28 3.80
C VAL A 139 -14.07 11.94 4.48
N TRP A 140 -12.87 11.39 4.30
CA TRP A 140 -12.48 10.15 4.97
C TRP A 140 -12.56 10.29 6.50
N ALA A 141 -11.95 11.31 7.10
CA ALA A 141 -11.89 11.49 8.55
C ALA A 141 -13.28 11.69 9.17
N PHE A 142 -14.14 12.46 8.52
CA PHE A 142 -15.51 12.71 8.99
C PHE A 142 -16.34 11.42 8.94
N HIS A 143 -16.36 10.74 7.78
CA HIS A 143 -17.24 9.60 7.54
C HIS A 143 -16.72 8.28 8.14
N SER A 144 -15.42 8.18 8.47
CA SER A 144 -14.84 7.05 9.23
C SER A 144 -14.90 7.24 10.75
N ALA A 145 -15.59 8.27 11.23
CA ALA A 145 -15.77 8.57 12.66
C ALA A 145 -14.45 8.88 13.41
N ARG A 146 -13.46 9.51 12.75
CA ARG A 146 -12.29 10.03 13.45
C ARG A 146 -12.63 11.31 14.21
N ARG A 147 -12.07 11.48 15.41
CA ARG A 147 -12.09 12.81 16.05
C ARG A 147 -11.27 13.76 15.20
N MET A 148 -11.77 14.94 14.91
CA MET A 148 -11.04 15.95 14.15
C MET A 148 -10.62 17.03 15.12
N VAL A 149 -9.32 17.29 15.23
CA VAL A 149 -8.77 18.20 16.25
C VAL A 149 -7.93 19.26 15.57
N TYR A 150 -8.40 20.50 15.62
CA TYR A 150 -7.60 21.64 15.24
C TYR A 150 -6.52 21.87 16.30
N VAL A 151 -5.30 22.14 15.82
CA VAL A 151 -4.15 22.52 16.65
C VAL A 151 -3.72 23.91 16.23
N ASN A 152 -3.81 24.87 17.15
CA ASN A 152 -3.27 26.20 16.93
C ASN A 152 -1.74 26.12 16.88
N PRO A 153 -1.09 26.48 15.75
CA PRO A 153 0.35 26.29 15.57
C PRO A 153 1.20 27.24 16.43
N GLU A 154 0.64 28.36 16.88
CA GLU A 154 1.36 29.36 17.70
C GLU A 154 1.31 29.01 19.19
N THR A 155 0.15 28.59 19.69
CA THR A 155 -0.10 28.35 21.12
C THR A 155 -0.08 26.87 21.51
N GLY A 156 -0.22 25.97 20.54
CA GLY A 156 -0.42 24.54 20.78
C GLY A 156 -1.80 24.18 21.34
N ALA A 157 -2.71 25.15 21.47
CA ALA A 157 -4.07 24.91 21.92
C ALA A 157 -4.80 23.95 20.96
N MET A 158 -5.56 23.01 21.53
CA MET A 158 -6.27 21.98 20.77
C MET A 158 -7.77 22.12 20.96
N GLN A 159 -8.51 22.08 19.85
CA GLN A 159 -9.96 22.17 19.85
C GLN A 159 -10.55 21.09 18.93
N GLU A 160 -11.50 20.31 19.45
CA GLU A 160 -12.25 19.36 18.61
C GLU A 160 -13.14 20.14 17.63
N GLN A 161 -13.12 19.73 16.37
CA GLN A 161 -13.92 20.23 15.26
C GLN A 161 -14.85 19.10 14.82
N HIS A 162 -16.07 19.44 14.43
CA HIS A 162 -17.14 18.52 14.09
C HIS A 162 -17.28 17.40 15.15
N PRO A 163 -17.74 17.71 16.38
CA PRO A 163 -17.77 16.75 17.48
C PRO A 163 -18.48 15.44 17.12
N LEU A 164 -17.91 14.30 17.54
CA LEU A 164 -18.46 12.97 17.18
C LEU A 164 -19.94 12.80 17.51
N GLU A 165 -20.40 13.36 18.64
CA GLU A 165 -21.79 13.28 19.09
C GLU A 165 -22.77 13.89 18.08
N GLY A 166 -22.39 15.02 17.45
CA GLY A 166 -23.20 15.70 16.45
C GLY A 166 -23.24 15.00 15.09
N ARG A 167 -22.33 14.04 14.84
CA ARG A 167 -22.19 13.35 13.55
C ARG A 167 -23.01 12.07 13.42
N ARG A 168 -23.66 11.62 14.50
CA ARG A 168 -24.46 10.38 14.47
C ARG A 168 -25.55 10.46 13.40
N GLY A 169 -25.62 9.45 12.53
CA GLY A 169 -26.58 9.39 11.42
C GLY A 169 -26.18 10.18 10.17
N GLN A 170 -25.05 10.92 10.20
CA GLN A 170 -24.55 11.68 9.05
C GLN A 170 -23.32 11.03 8.40
N MET A 171 -22.64 10.13 9.12
CA MET A 171 -21.42 9.47 8.69
C MET A 171 -21.72 8.24 7.83
N SER A 172 -20.82 7.94 6.89
CA SER A 172 -20.91 6.79 5.99
C SER A 172 -19.95 5.68 6.42
N ILE A 173 -19.98 5.32 7.71
CA ILE A 173 -18.99 4.44 8.36
C ILE A 173 -18.79 3.13 7.61
N GLN A 174 -19.88 2.57 7.06
CA GLN A 174 -19.83 1.30 6.33
C GLN A 174 -18.91 1.35 5.11
N TRP A 175 -18.83 2.48 4.41
CA TRP A 175 -18.00 2.63 3.21
C TRP A 175 -16.53 2.85 3.55
N PHE A 176 -16.27 3.53 4.68
CA PHE A 176 -14.92 3.86 5.14
C PHE A 176 -14.41 2.93 6.26
N SER A 177 -15.08 1.80 6.50
CA SER A 177 -14.66 0.86 7.53
C SER A 177 -13.40 0.13 7.10
N TYR A 178 -12.50 -0.18 8.04
CA TYR A 178 -11.30 -0.96 7.74
C TYR A 178 -11.62 -2.27 7.03
N ALA A 179 -12.67 -2.99 7.46
CA ALA A 179 -13.06 -4.25 6.84
C ALA A 179 -13.45 -4.08 5.36
N THR A 180 -14.26 -3.05 5.07
CA THR A 180 -14.68 -2.73 3.70
C THR A 180 -13.47 -2.35 2.84
N LEU A 181 -12.66 -1.41 3.30
CA LEU A 181 -11.49 -0.94 2.57
C LEU A 181 -10.49 -2.08 2.34
N LYS A 182 -10.27 -2.92 3.35
CA LYS A 182 -9.34 -4.04 3.27
C LYS A 182 -9.81 -5.11 2.29
N SER A 183 -11.10 -5.43 2.29
CA SER A 183 -11.69 -6.38 1.32
C SER A 183 -11.48 -5.88 -0.10
N MET A 184 -11.89 -4.65 -0.39
CA MET A 184 -11.76 -4.06 -1.73
C MET A 184 -10.30 -4.00 -2.20
N ASP A 185 -9.39 -3.68 -1.29
CA ASP A 185 -7.96 -3.62 -1.56
C ASP A 185 -7.35 -4.99 -1.84
N GLU A 186 -7.85 -6.06 -1.21
CA GLU A 186 -7.47 -7.45 -1.52
C GLU A 186 -8.08 -7.94 -2.83
N ASP A 187 -9.32 -7.55 -3.13
CA ASP A 187 -10.00 -7.91 -4.39
C ASP A 187 -9.25 -7.31 -5.59
N LEU A 188 -8.81 -6.05 -5.50
CA LEU A 188 -7.97 -5.41 -6.53
C LEU A 188 -6.60 -6.11 -6.66
N ALA A 189 -6.08 -6.66 -5.56
CA ALA A 189 -4.84 -7.44 -5.56
C ALA A 189 -4.96 -8.76 -6.28
N GLU A 190 -6.07 -9.45 -6.06
CA GLU A 190 -6.40 -10.67 -6.77
C GLU A 190 -6.59 -10.41 -8.28
N GLU A 191 -7.29 -9.33 -8.66
CA GLU A 191 -7.52 -8.97 -10.07
C GLU A 191 -6.21 -8.62 -10.80
N ALA A 192 -5.32 -7.85 -10.18
CA ALA A 192 -4.02 -7.54 -10.77
C ALA A 192 -3.14 -8.78 -10.97
N ASP A 193 -3.25 -9.76 -10.05
CA ASP A 193 -2.52 -11.02 -10.06
C ASP A 193 -3.04 -12.05 -11.11
N ALA A 194 -4.18 -11.77 -11.75
CA ALA A 194 -4.85 -12.63 -12.74
C ALA A 194 -4.47 -12.35 -14.21
N ASP A 195 -3.45 -11.52 -14.43
CA ASP A 195 -2.90 -11.10 -15.73
C ASP A 195 -3.82 -10.19 -16.59
N HIS A 196 -3.65 -8.89 -16.33
CA HIS A 196 -3.77 -7.73 -17.21
C HIS A 196 -5.19 -7.21 -17.55
N PRO A 197 -5.63 -6.11 -16.90
CA PRO A 197 -6.81 -5.37 -17.29
C PRO A 197 -6.59 -4.68 -18.66
N ASP A 198 -7.59 -4.71 -19.54
CA ASP A 198 -7.64 -3.89 -20.78
C ASP A 198 -7.73 -2.37 -20.51
N ARG A 199 -7.53 -1.94 -19.25
CA ARG A 199 -7.76 -0.57 -18.77
C ARG A 199 -6.55 -0.01 -18.03
N ARG A 200 -6.44 1.32 -18.02
CA ARG A 200 -5.49 2.04 -17.18
C ARG A 200 -5.69 1.64 -15.72
N TRP A 201 -4.57 1.31 -15.08
CA TRP A 201 -4.55 0.81 -13.72
C TRP A 201 -3.24 1.31 -13.07
N LEU A 202 -3.35 2.15 -12.04
CA LEU A 202 -2.22 2.68 -11.27
C LEU A 202 -1.84 1.78 -10.10
N TRP A 203 -2.82 1.08 -9.54
CA TRP A 203 -2.61 0.08 -8.51
C TRP A 203 -1.84 -1.16 -9.08
N PRO A 204 -0.96 -1.88 -8.36
CA PRO A 204 -0.39 -1.60 -7.06
C PRO A 204 0.85 -0.67 -7.15
N GLN A 205 1.11 0.04 -8.27
CA GLN A 205 2.28 0.94 -8.36
C GLN A 205 2.25 2.05 -7.29
N THR A 206 1.09 2.26 -6.66
CA THR A 206 0.85 3.17 -5.54
C THR A 206 1.30 2.63 -4.18
N GLY A 207 1.74 1.38 -4.06
CA GLY A 207 2.36 0.82 -2.84
C GLY A 207 2.21 -0.71 -2.71
N GLU A 208 3.01 -1.32 -1.84
CA GLU A 208 2.93 -2.77 -1.59
C GLU A 208 1.57 -3.16 -1.00
N VAL A 209 1.04 -4.29 -1.49
CA VAL A 209 -0.21 -4.88 -1.00
C VAL A 209 0.06 -6.32 -0.58
N VAL A 210 -0.26 -6.61 0.68
CA VAL A 210 -0.21 -7.98 1.20
C VAL A 210 -1.64 -8.50 1.27
N TRP A 211 -1.91 -9.55 0.49
CA TRP A 211 -3.19 -10.24 0.45
C TRP A 211 -3.00 -11.76 0.59
N GLN A 212 -4.07 -12.46 0.95
CA GLN A 212 -4.02 -13.88 1.30
C GLN A 212 -3.47 -14.76 0.17
N GLY A 213 -3.84 -14.51 -1.09
CA GLY A 213 -3.35 -15.30 -2.22
C GLY A 213 -1.86 -15.13 -2.49
N LEU A 214 -1.26 -13.95 -2.21
CA LEU A 214 0.20 -13.78 -2.24
C LEU A 214 0.87 -14.74 -1.25
N TYR A 215 0.35 -14.81 -0.02
CA TYR A 215 0.86 -15.70 1.02
C TYR A 215 0.69 -17.18 0.63
N GLU A 216 -0.45 -17.56 0.06
CA GLU A 216 -0.72 -18.92 -0.40
C GLU A 216 0.16 -19.34 -1.58
N ARG A 217 0.39 -18.43 -2.53
CA ARG A 217 1.34 -18.62 -3.65
C ARG A 217 2.75 -18.84 -3.12
N GLU A 218 3.24 -17.99 -2.21
CA GLU A 218 4.58 -18.13 -1.63
C GLU A 218 4.72 -19.44 -0.84
N ARG A 219 3.70 -19.79 -0.06
CA ARG A 219 3.65 -21.06 0.68
C ARG A 219 3.72 -22.26 -0.26
N THR A 220 2.99 -22.24 -1.36
CA THR A 220 2.97 -23.31 -2.36
C THR A 220 4.32 -23.45 -3.05
N MET A 221 4.96 -22.35 -3.44
CA MET A 221 6.32 -22.36 -4.02
C MET A 221 7.35 -22.94 -3.05
N ARG A 222 7.32 -22.54 -1.77
CA ARG A 222 8.20 -23.11 -0.73
C ARG A 222 7.98 -24.61 -0.57
N GLN A 223 6.75 -25.10 -0.70
CA GLN A 223 6.43 -26.53 -0.61
C GLN A 223 6.95 -27.30 -1.83
N GLN A 224 6.72 -26.79 -3.04
CA GLN A 224 7.25 -27.38 -4.28
C GLN A 224 8.78 -27.45 -4.26
N GLU A 225 9.46 -26.42 -3.74
CA GLU A 225 10.91 -26.43 -3.63
C GLU A 225 11.41 -27.48 -2.63
N LYS A 226 10.72 -27.65 -1.49
CA LYS A 226 11.02 -28.73 -0.53
C LYS A 226 10.85 -30.10 -1.17
N GLU A 227 9.80 -30.32 -1.95
CA GLU A 227 9.57 -31.58 -2.66
C GLU A 227 10.64 -31.84 -3.72
N ARG A 228 11.02 -30.82 -4.50
CA ARG A 228 12.12 -30.90 -5.47
C ARG A 228 13.44 -31.27 -4.79
N ARG A 229 13.77 -30.65 -3.66
CA ARG A 229 14.99 -30.96 -2.86
C ARG A 229 14.96 -32.39 -2.32
N LYS A 230 13.80 -32.87 -1.84
CA LYS A 230 13.61 -34.27 -1.42
C LYS A 230 13.82 -35.23 -2.58
N GLN A 231 13.27 -34.92 -3.76
CA GLN A 231 13.43 -35.75 -4.95
C GLN A 231 14.89 -35.82 -5.40
N GLN A 232 15.59 -34.69 -5.49
CA GLN A 232 17.01 -34.63 -5.82
C GLN A 232 17.87 -35.44 -4.84
N THR A 233 17.52 -35.41 -3.55
CA THR A 233 18.22 -36.20 -2.52
C THR A 233 17.99 -37.70 -2.72
N LYS A 234 16.75 -38.12 -2.98
CA LYS A 234 16.41 -39.52 -3.30
C LYS A 234 17.16 -40.00 -4.55
N ASP A 235 17.17 -39.19 -5.61
CA ASP A 235 17.86 -39.50 -6.86
C ASP A 235 19.38 -39.57 -6.67
N LYS A 236 19.96 -38.71 -5.82
CA LYS A 236 21.38 -38.76 -5.46
C LYS A 236 21.71 -40.07 -4.73
N ILE A 237 20.90 -40.48 -3.76
CA ILE A 237 21.08 -41.74 -3.02
C ILE A 237 20.94 -42.94 -3.96
N GLN A 238 19.93 -42.96 -4.84
CA GLN A 238 19.76 -44.03 -5.83
C GLN A 238 20.97 -44.13 -6.78
N ARG A 239 21.50 -43.00 -7.24
CA ARG A 239 22.73 -42.95 -8.05
C ARG A 239 23.93 -43.53 -7.30
N MET A 240 24.10 -43.22 -6.02
CA MET A 240 25.15 -43.80 -5.19
C MET A 240 24.99 -45.31 -4.98
N LYS A 241 23.75 -45.80 -4.80
CA LYS A 241 23.46 -47.24 -4.64
C LYS A 241 23.70 -48.02 -5.94
N LYS A 242 23.36 -47.44 -7.10
CA LYS A 242 23.57 -48.05 -8.43
C LYS A 242 25.02 -47.96 -8.92
N ARG A 243 25.85 -47.11 -8.29
CA ARG A 243 27.28 -47.03 -8.62
C ARG A 243 27.94 -48.36 -8.25
N ALA A 244 28.61 -48.98 -9.22
CA ALA A 244 29.41 -50.17 -8.98
C ALA A 244 30.46 -49.86 -7.89
N ARG A 245 30.48 -50.66 -6.82
CA ARG A 245 31.49 -50.53 -5.76
C ARG A 245 32.86 -50.83 -6.39
N GLN A 246 33.73 -49.83 -6.42
CA GLN A 246 35.12 -50.01 -6.84
C GLN A 246 35.76 -51.05 -5.91
N LYS A 247 36.30 -52.14 -6.48
CA LYS A 247 37.00 -53.16 -5.68
C LYS A 247 38.16 -52.49 -4.96
N THR A 248 38.26 -52.72 -3.65
CA THR A 248 39.41 -52.27 -2.86
C THR A 248 40.69 -52.81 -3.48
N ILE A 249 41.63 -51.91 -3.80
CA ILE A 249 42.96 -52.29 -4.28
C ILE A 249 43.59 -53.18 -3.20
N GLY A 250 43.91 -54.43 -3.56
CA GLY A 250 44.43 -55.44 -2.64
C GLY A 250 45.70 -54.96 -1.94
N ARG A 251 45.94 -55.44 -0.71
CA ARG A 251 47.15 -55.12 0.07
C ARG A 251 48.40 -55.40 -0.77
N TYR A 252 49.27 -54.39 -0.85
CA TYR A 252 50.59 -54.51 -1.46
C TYR A 252 51.40 -55.57 -0.71
N ILE A 253 51.70 -56.68 -1.38
CA ILE A 253 52.64 -57.69 -0.89
C ILE A 253 54.02 -57.28 -1.42
N LYS A 254 54.93 -56.90 -0.51
CA LYS A 254 56.33 -56.61 -0.85
C LYS A 254 56.97 -57.88 -1.45
N PRO A 255 57.60 -57.81 -2.64
CA PRO A 255 58.42 -58.91 -3.13
C PRO A 255 59.63 -59.13 -2.20
N PRO A 256 60.14 -60.37 -2.05
CA PRO A 256 61.37 -60.63 -1.32
C PRO A 256 62.53 -59.88 -2.00
N SER A 257 63.42 -59.29 -1.21
CA SER A 257 64.57 -58.52 -1.70
C SER A 257 65.65 -59.45 -2.28
N ASP A 258 65.86 -59.37 -3.59
CA ASP A 258 67.10 -59.82 -4.23
C ASP A 258 68.16 -58.74 -4.06
N ASP A 259 69.04 -58.89 -3.07
CA ASP A 259 70.47 -58.59 -3.22
C ASP A 259 71.24 -58.78 -1.89
N ALA A 260 71.97 -59.89 -1.81
CA ALA A 260 73.19 -59.98 -1.00
C ALA A 260 74.16 -60.97 -1.66
N GLY A 261 74.50 -60.71 -2.92
CA GLY A 261 75.52 -61.41 -3.68
C GLY A 261 76.61 -60.46 -4.18
N ARG A 262 77.36 -59.82 -3.28
CA ARG A 262 78.67 -59.24 -3.60
C ARG A 262 79.71 -59.70 -2.59
N LEU A 263 80.42 -60.77 -2.95
CA LEU A 263 81.74 -61.11 -2.42
C LEU A 263 82.76 -60.12 -2.99
N ASN A 264 83.67 -59.62 -2.13
CA ASN A 264 85.07 -59.33 -2.46
C ASN A 264 85.88 -59.91 -1.28
N ASP A 265 86.57 -61.04 -1.41
CA ASP A 265 87.87 -61.28 -2.06
C ASP A 265 89.01 -61.25 -1.03
N THR A 266 89.53 -62.42 -0.66
CA THR A 266 90.97 -62.78 -0.58
C THR A 266 91.19 -64.14 0.09
N ARG A 267 92.28 -64.79 -0.35
CA ARG A 267 92.57 -66.23 -0.37
C ARG A 267 93.52 -66.68 0.76
N THR A 268 93.40 -67.98 1.06
CA THR A 268 94.42 -68.99 1.45
C THR A 268 95.03 -69.03 2.87
N ASP A 269 94.70 -70.13 3.54
CA ASP A 269 95.43 -70.99 4.50
C ASP A 269 96.83 -70.57 5.00
N SER A 270 96.96 -70.46 6.32
CA SER A 270 97.68 -71.42 7.21
C SER A 270 97.61 -70.95 8.66
#